data_AF-A0A7S1K6X7-F1
#
_entry.id   AF-A0A7S1K6X7-F1
#
_cell.length_a   1.000
_cell.length_b   1.000
_cell.length_c   1.000
_cell.angle_alpha   90.00
_cell.angle_beta   90.00
_cell.angle_gamma   90.00
#
_symmetry.space_group_name_H-M   'P 1'
#
loop_
_entity.id
_entity.type
_entity.pdbx_description
1 polymer ?
#
loop_
_entity_poly.entity_id
_entity_poly.type
_entity_poly.pdbx_seq_one_letter_code
_entity_poly.pdbx_strand_id
1 'polypeptide(L)'
;AINAITSYYKEYYDRLNWVNKQKSERNERRANEILDGVLPQQVLSGVIKGEAIQLAYEHKEVTFLFADIVGFTSWAKGVPPRQVVELLTELFSIFDQETTDLGVYKVCTIGDAYVAVTHGSVHSTSPDTESPPHAPTKAIAINDECSCQDKGAGSNNAIAPRASGRQSPASQ
;
A
#
# COMPACT_ATOMS: atom_id res chain seq x y z
N ALA A 1 -62.52 -12.41 -1.94
CA ALA A 1 -61.74 -12.25 -3.19
C ALA A 1 -60.64 -11.18 -3.07
N ILE A 2 -60.97 -9.95 -2.66
CA ILE A 2 -60.01 -8.83 -2.54
C ILE A 2 -58.77 -9.18 -1.68
N ASN A 3 -58.97 -9.79 -0.51
CA ASN A 3 -57.86 -10.15 0.39
C ASN A 3 -56.86 -11.14 -0.21
N ALA A 4 -57.30 -12.06 -1.09
CA ALA A 4 -56.42 -13.04 -1.73
C ALA A 4 -55.56 -12.41 -2.84
N ILE A 5 -56.14 -11.46 -3.56
CA ILE A 5 -55.41 -10.67 -4.57
C ILE A 5 -54.37 -9.79 -3.87
N THR A 6 -54.76 -9.09 -2.80
CA THR A 6 -53.84 -8.26 -2.01
C THR A 6 -52.72 -9.08 -1.36
N SER A 7 -53.01 -10.27 -0.80
CA SER A 7 -51.97 -11.13 -0.22
C SER A 7 -50.98 -11.62 -1.27
N TYR A 8 -51.46 -12.00 -2.46
CA TYR A 8 -50.61 -12.41 -3.57
C TYR A 8 -49.64 -11.29 -3.99
N TYR A 9 -50.15 -10.07 -4.22
CA TYR A 9 -49.29 -8.95 -4.59
C TYR A 9 -48.32 -8.56 -3.47
N LYS A 10 -48.75 -8.57 -2.21
CA LYS A 10 -47.86 -8.30 -1.08
C LYS A 10 -46.69 -9.28 -1.05
N GLU A 11 -46.97 -10.58 -1.10
CA GLU A 11 -45.92 -11.60 -1.09
C GLU A 11 -45.00 -11.50 -2.32
N TYR A 12 -45.56 -11.18 -3.48
CA TYR A 12 -44.80 -10.94 -4.70
C TYR A 12 -43.80 -9.77 -4.54
N TYR A 13 -44.26 -8.63 -4.01
CA TYR A 13 -43.40 -7.48 -3.76
C TYR A 13 -42.38 -7.75 -2.65
N ASP A 14 -42.75 -8.48 -1.59
CA ASP A 14 -41.83 -8.86 -0.52
C ASP A 14 -40.67 -9.71 -1.07
N ARG A 15 -40.96 -10.68 -1.96
CA ARG A 15 -39.94 -11.49 -2.63
C ARG A 15 -39.07 -10.66 -3.58
N LEU A 16 -39.66 -9.77 -4.37
CA LEU A 16 -38.91 -8.88 -5.26
C LEU A 16 -37.97 -7.95 -4.48
N ASN A 17 -38.49 -7.33 -3.41
CA ASN A 17 -37.71 -6.45 -2.56
C ASN A 17 -36.59 -7.22 -1.85
N TRP A 18 -36.84 -8.47 -1.44
CA TRP A 18 -35.81 -9.33 -0.87
C TRP A 18 -34.67 -9.59 -1.87
N VAL A 19 -34.99 -9.96 -3.12
CA VAL A 19 -33.97 -10.18 -4.16
C VAL A 19 -33.19 -8.89 -4.45
N ASN A 20 -33.88 -7.77 -4.58
CA ASN A 20 -33.24 -6.47 -4.84
C ASN A 20 -32.35 -6.03 -3.67
N LYS A 21 -32.82 -6.22 -2.43
CA LYS A 21 -32.06 -5.95 -1.21
C LYS A 21 -30.79 -6.77 -1.15
N GLN A 22 -30.87 -8.09 -1.40
CA GLN A 22 -29.70 -8.96 -1.48
C GLN A 22 -28.70 -8.51 -2.55
N LYS A 23 -29.19 -8.08 -3.72
CA LYS A 23 -28.34 -7.55 -4.79
C LYS A 23 -27.64 -6.25 -4.38
N SER A 24 -28.36 -5.36 -3.70
CA SER A 24 -27.81 -4.11 -3.15
C SER A 24 -26.73 -4.40 -2.10
N GLU A 25 -27.02 -5.25 -1.13
CA GLU A 25 -26.10 -5.64 -0.06
C GLU A 25 -24.82 -6.28 -0.62
N ARG A 26 -24.94 -7.14 -1.65
CA ARG A 26 -23.78 -7.74 -2.32
C ARG A 26 -22.92 -6.69 -3.03
N ASN A 27 -23.55 -5.73 -3.70
CA ASN A 27 -22.83 -4.67 -4.40
C ASN A 27 -22.14 -3.74 -3.42
N GLU A 28 -22.81 -3.37 -2.32
CA GLU A 28 -22.26 -2.54 -1.26
C GLU A 28 -21.07 -3.21 -0.58
N ARG A 29 -21.20 -4.50 -0.22
CA ARG A 29 -20.09 -5.26 0.36
C ARG A 29 -18.87 -5.29 -0.58
N ARG A 30 -19.09 -5.58 -1.86
CA ARG A 30 -18.00 -5.59 -2.87
C ARG A 30 -17.37 -4.22 -3.05
N ALA A 31 -18.17 -3.15 -3.04
CA ALA A 31 -17.66 -1.80 -3.14
C ALA A 31 -16.77 -1.48 -1.93
N ASN A 32 -17.22 -1.79 -0.72
CA ASN A 32 -16.45 -1.54 0.50
C ASN A 32 -15.15 -2.35 0.54
N GLU A 33 -15.16 -3.62 0.12
CA GLU A 33 -13.95 -4.46 0.01
C GLU A 33 -12.91 -3.84 -0.95
N ILE A 34 -13.35 -3.31 -2.09
CA ILE A 34 -12.46 -2.67 -3.06
C ILE A 34 -11.92 -1.34 -2.52
N LEU A 35 -12.80 -0.53 -1.91
CA LEU A 35 -12.41 0.78 -1.38
C LEU A 35 -11.37 0.65 -0.27
N ASP A 36 -11.47 -0.38 0.56
CA ASP A 36 -10.49 -0.70 1.61
C ASP A 36 -9.09 -0.98 1.05
N GLY A 37 -9.01 -1.64 -0.10
CA GLY A 37 -7.74 -1.94 -0.77
C GLY A 37 -7.16 -0.79 -1.61
N VAL A 38 -7.97 0.21 -1.98
CA VAL A 38 -7.55 1.29 -2.89
C VAL A 38 -7.27 2.60 -2.14
N LEU A 39 -8.03 2.88 -1.09
CA LEU A 39 -7.94 4.14 -0.37
C LEU A 39 -7.25 3.98 0.98
N PRO A 40 -6.41 4.95 1.40
CA PRO A 40 -5.94 5.01 2.77
C PRO A 40 -7.10 5.11 3.76
N GLN A 41 -6.97 4.44 4.91
CA GLN A 41 -8.00 4.38 5.97
C GLN A 41 -8.50 5.76 6.42
N GLN A 42 -7.60 6.76 6.44
CA GLN A 42 -7.95 8.14 6.81
C GLN A 42 -9.02 8.73 5.88
N VAL A 43 -8.91 8.47 4.58
CA VAL A 43 -9.85 8.97 3.56
C VAL A 43 -11.12 8.10 3.53
N LEU A 44 -10.97 6.79 3.70
CA LEU A 44 -12.06 5.81 3.65
C LEU A 44 -13.17 6.14 4.66
N SER A 45 -12.80 6.55 5.87
CA SER A 45 -13.76 6.87 6.94
C SER A 45 -14.74 8.01 6.56
N GLY A 46 -14.27 9.00 5.80
CA GLY A 46 -15.10 10.10 5.29
C GLY A 46 -15.96 9.66 4.10
N VAL A 47 -15.40 8.84 3.21
CA VAL A 47 -16.10 8.29 2.03
C VAL A 47 -17.33 7.48 2.48
N ILE A 48 -17.16 6.59 3.45
CA ILE A 48 -18.24 5.71 3.95
C ILE A 48 -19.36 6.52 4.60
N LYS A 49 -19.03 7.63 5.28
CA LYS A 49 -20.01 8.50 5.93
C LYS A 49 -20.73 9.44 4.97
N GLY A 50 -20.32 9.49 3.70
CA GLY A 50 -20.84 10.45 2.71
C GLY A 50 -20.45 11.90 3.04
N GLU A 51 -19.36 12.10 3.78
CA GLU A 51 -18.86 13.42 4.13
C GLU A 51 -18.08 14.04 2.96
N ALA A 52 -17.96 15.37 2.94
CA ALA A 52 -17.12 16.05 1.96
C ALA A 52 -15.65 15.67 2.18
N ILE A 53 -15.05 15.01 1.19
CA ILE A 53 -13.69 14.51 1.28
C ILE A 53 -12.72 15.65 0.98
N GLN A 54 -11.75 15.86 1.88
CA GLN A 54 -10.64 16.75 1.62
C GLN A 54 -9.66 16.05 0.67
N LEU A 55 -9.38 16.67 -0.49
CA LEU A 55 -8.55 16.09 -1.55
C LEU A 55 -7.04 16.27 -1.33
N ALA A 56 -6.65 17.17 -0.42
CA ALA A 56 -5.26 17.49 -0.15
C ALA A 56 -5.03 17.65 1.36
N TYR A 57 -3.98 17.01 1.85
CA TYR A 57 -3.58 17.03 3.25
C TYR A 57 -2.14 17.55 3.36
N GLU A 58 -1.89 18.37 4.38
CA GLU A 58 -0.55 18.79 4.73
C GLU A 58 0.03 17.82 5.78
N HIS A 59 1.22 17.29 5.49
CA HIS A 59 1.94 16.41 6.41
C HIS A 59 3.27 17.07 6.78
N LYS A 60 3.47 17.31 8.09
CA LYS A 60 4.67 18.02 8.59
C LYS A 60 5.93 17.17 8.55
N GLU A 61 5.80 15.87 8.78
CA GLU A 61 6.92 14.93 8.84
C GLU A 61 6.59 13.67 8.05
N VAL A 62 7.26 13.53 6.91
CA VAL A 62 7.08 12.41 5.97
C VAL A 62 8.45 11.94 5.50
N THR A 63 8.64 10.63 5.42
CA THR A 63 9.86 10.01 4.90
C THR A 63 9.54 9.17 3.68
N PHE A 64 10.27 9.37 2.59
CA PHE A 64 10.13 8.60 1.37
C PHE A 64 11.23 7.55 1.25
N LEU A 65 10.86 6.35 0.79
CA LEU A 65 11.76 5.31 0.33
C LEU A 65 11.71 5.27 -1.20
N PHE A 66 12.89 5.35 -1.81
CA PHE A 66 13.10 5.04 -3.22
C PHE A 66 14.06 3.87 -3.30
N ALA A 67 13.59 2.72 -3.79
CA ALA A 67 14.40 1.54 -4.01
C ALA A 67 14.37 1.19 -5.50
N ASP A 68 15.53 1.01 -6.13
CA ASP A 68 15.66 0.68 -7.55
C ASP A 68 16.57 -0.53 -7.72
N ILE A 69 16.27 -1.40 -8.70
CA ILE A 69 17.02 -2.62 -8.95
C ILE A 69 18.21 -2.30 -9.86
N VAL A 70 19.41 -2.37 -9.29
CA VAL A 70 20.64 -2.05 -10.02
C VAL A 70 20.82 -2.98 -11.22
N GLY A 71 20.89 -2.40 -12.42
CA GLY A 71 21.18 -3.13 -13.65
C GLY A 71 19.99 -3.89 -14.25
N PHE A 72 18.79 -3.78 -13.67
CA PHE A 72 17.62 -4.51 -14.13
C PHE A 72 17.22 -4.16 -15.56
N THR A 73 17.24 -2.88 -15.94
CA THR A 73 16.90 -2.47 -17.32
C THR A 73 17.78 -3.17 -18.38
N SER A 74 19.06 -3.42 -18.08
CA SER A 74 19.97 -4.13 -18.98
C SER A 74 19.67 -5.62 -19.02
N TRP A 75 19.40 -6.22 -17.86
CA TRP A 75 19.02 -7.62 -17.74
C TRP A 75 17.69 -7.92 -18.47
N ALA A 76 16.66 -7.10 -18.23
CA ALA A 76 15.32 -7.28 -18.79
C ALA A 76 15.27 -7.25 -20.32
N LYS A 77 16.22 -6.59 -20.99
CA LYS A 77 16.33 -6.57 -22.47
C LYS A 77 16.59 -7.95 -23.08
N GLY A 78 17.26 -8.83 -22.35
CA GLY A 78 17.62 -10.17 -22.83
C GLY A 78 16.67 -11.27 -22.38
N VAL A 79 15.64 -10.95 -21.58
CA VAL A 79 14.82 -11.92 -20.86
C VAL A 79 13.39 -11.90 -21.39
N PRO A 80 12.72 -13.06 -21.53
CA PRO A 80 11.32 -13.11 -21.92
C PRO A 80 10.44 -12.28 -20.98
N PRO A 81 9.49 -11.47 -21.50
CA PRO A 81 8.66 -10.58 -20.67
C PRO A 81 7.94 -11.28 -19.51
N ARG A 82 7.54 -12.53 -19.72
CA ARG A 82 6.91 -13.35 -18.67
C ARG A 82 7.82 -13.55 -17.46
N GLN A 83 9.09 -13.89 -17.67
CA GLN A 83 10.05 -14.11 -16.57
C GLN A 83 10.39 -12.80 -15.85
N VAL A 84 10.42 -11.68 -16.59
CA VAL A 84 10.61 -10.34 -16.00
C VAL A 84 9.46 -10.02 -15.04
N VAL A 85 8.21 -10.26 -15.47
CA VAL A 85 7.03 -10.04 -14.63
C VAL A 85 6.98 -10.99 -13.44
N GLU A 86 7.33 -12.27 -13.63
CA GLU A 86 7.39 -13.25 -12.54
C GLU A 86 8.38 -12.81 -11.45
N LEU A 87 9.59 -12.38 -11.83
CA LEU A 87 10.60 -11.86 -10.89
C LEU A 87 10.10 -10.61 -10.14
N LEU A 88 9.58 -9.61 -10.86
CA LEU A 88 9.09 -8.38 -10.22
C LEU A 88 7.91 -8.66 -9.28
N THR A 89 7.03 -9.61 -9.65
CA THR A 89 5.89 -9.99 -8.83
C THR A 89 6.36 -10.62 -7.52
N GLU A 90 7.33 -11.53 -7.57
CA GLU A 90 7.89 -12.16 -6.37
C GLU A 90 8.57 -11.14 -5.46
N LEU A 91 9.47 -10.32 -6.01
CA LEU A 91 10.20 -9.31 -5.24
C LEU A 91 9.27 -8.27 -4.60
N PHE A 92 8.33 -7.72 -5.37
CA PHE A 92 7.41 -6.71 -4.84
C PHE A 92 6.39 -7.31 -3.88
N SER A 93 6.05 -8.60 -3.99
CA SER A 93 5.20 -9.26 -2.99
C SER A 93 5.86 -9.30 -1.62
N ILE A 94 7.18 -9.54 -1.57
CA ILE A 94 7.96 -9.51 -0.33
C ILE A 94 7.94 -8.10 0.26
N PHE A 95 8.21 -7.07 -0.56
CA PHE A 95 8.17 -5.68 -0.10
C PHE A 95 6.76 -5.25 0.36
N ASP A 96 5.72 -5.72 -0.31
CA ASP A 96 4.33 -5.42 0.06
C ASP A 96 3.97 -6.04 1.42
N GLN A 97 4.50 -7.23 1.72
CA GLN A 97 4.34 -7.85 3.03
C GLN A 97 5.06 -7.04 4.13
N GLU A 98 6.34 -6.73 3.92
CA GLU A 98 7.14 -5.96 4.88
C GLU A 98 6.58 -4.56 5.13
N THR A 99 6.13 -3.87 4.08
CA THR A 99 5.53 -2.53 4.21
C THR A 99 4.21 -2.57 4.97
N THR A 100 3.40 -3.61 4.77
CA THR A 100 2.16 -3.84 5.54
C THR A 100 2.47 -4.00 7.03
N ASP A 101 3.45 -4.84 7.37
CA ASP A 101 3.83 -5.13 8.77
C ASP A 101 4.46 -3.91 9.47
N LEU A 102 5.16 -3.06 8.73
CA LEU A 102 5.77 -1.83 9.23
C LEU A 102 4.83 -0.62 9.23
N GLY A 103 3.61 -0.76 8.71
CA GLY A 103 2.65 0.35 8.59
C GLY A 103 3.11 1.43 7.60
N VAL A 104 3.90 1.05 6.61
CA VAL A 104 4.42 1.91 5.55
C VAL A 104 3.46 1.89 4.38
N TYR A 105 3.16 3.06 3.80
CA TYR A 105 2.25 3.16 2.67
C TYR A 105 3.01 3.01 1.36
N LYS A 106 2.69 1.97 0.57
CA LYS A 106 3.17 1.83 -0.80
C LYS A 106 2.53 2.91 -1.67
N VAL A 107 3.34 3.78 -2.26
CA VAL A 107 2.86 4.86 -3.13
C VAL A 107 2.64 4.33 -4.54
N CYS A 108 3.71 3.80 -5.16
CA CYS A 108 3.66 3.26 -6.51
C CYS A 108 4.92 2.45 -6.83
N THR A 109 4.87 1.75 -7.95
CA THR A 109 6.05 1.20 -8.63
C THR A 109 6.27 1.98 -9.92
N ILE A 110 7.52 2.31 -10.24
CA ILE A 110 7.91 3.01 -11.46
C ILE A 110 8.93 2.12 -12.17
N GLY A 111 8.45 1.26 -13.07
CA GLY A 111 9.31 0.23 -13.68
C GLY A 111 9.81 -0.76 -12.62
N ASP A 112 11.13 -0.84 -12.48
CA ASP A 112 11.90 -1.58 -11.49
C ASP A 112 12.03 -0.88 -10.13
N ALA A 113 11.65 0.40 -10.04
CA ALA A 113 11.71 1.14 -8.80
C ALA A 113 10.44 0.97 -7.94
N TYR A 114 10.63 0.80 -6.63
CA TYR A 114 9.60 0.75 -5.60
C TYR A 114 9.61 2.04 -4.78
N VAL A 115 8.43 2.66 -4.64
CA VAL A 115 8.25 3.92 -3.90
C VAL A 115 7.27 3.74 -2.76
N ALA A 116 7.71 4.07 -1.56
CA ALA A 116 6.89 4.00 -0.36
C ALA A 116 7.09 5.24 0.52
N VAL A 117 6.11 5.52 1.38
CA VAL A 117 6.11 6.67 2.28
C VAL A 117 5.68 6.25 3.67
N THR A 118 6.31 6.84 4.67
CA THR A 118 5.93 6.69 6.07
C THR A 118 5.61 8.07 6.62
N HIS A 119 4.52 8.13 7.37
CA HIS A 119 4.25 9.25 8.26
C HIS A 119 5.00 8.98 9.56
N GLY A 120 5.66 9.99 10.13
CA GLY A 120 6.33 9.86 11.41
C GLY A 120 5.34 9.48 12.52
N SER A 121 5.08 8.18 12.71
CA SER A 121 4.39 7.70 13.89
C SER A 121 5.39 7.75 15.03
N VAL A 122 5.26 8.80 15.83
CA VAL A 122 5.82 8.95 17.16
C VAL A 122 5.43 7.72 17.98
N HIS A 123 6.29 6.70 18.00
CA HIS A 123 6.31 5.79 19.14
C HIS A 123 6.87 6.60 20.32
N SER A 124 5.97 6.94 21.25
CA SER A 124 6.22 7.35 22.64
C SER A 124 7.68 7.24 23.08
N THR A 125 8.43 8.34 22.99
CA THR A 125 9.58 8.53 23.87
C THR A 125 9.10 9.39 25.04
N SER A 126 9.25 8.84 26.24
CA SER A 126 9.10 9.55 27.50
C SER A 126 9.87 10.89 27.47
N PRO A 127 9.36 11.94 28.13
CA PRO A 127 9.89 13.29 27.99
C PRO A 127 11.11 13.49 28.88
N ASP A 128 12.19 12.74 28.70
CA ASP A 128 13.46 12.97 29.41
C ASP A 128 14.62 12.41 28.59
N THR A 129 15.37 13.31 27.94
CA THR A 129 16.82 13.26 27.59
C THR A 129 17.05 13.91 26.22
N GLU A 130 17.67 15.09 26.23
CA GLU A 130 18.19 15.78 25.05
C GLU A 130 19.15 14.85 24.27
N SER A 131 18.76 14.45 23.07
CA SER A 131 19.64 13.85 22.06
C SER A 131 19.03 14.10 20.68
N PRO A 132 19.84 14.41 19.65
CA PRO A 132 19.35 14.89 18.36
C PRO A 132 18.46 13.84 17.68
N PRO A 133 17.44 14.27 16.90
CA PRO A 133 16.37 13.41 16.42
C PRO A 133 16.96 12.29 15.56
N HIS A 134 17.04 11.10 16.16
CA HIS A 134 17.31 9.88 15.44
C HIS A 134 16.12 9.65 14.51
N ALA A 135 16.44 9.49 13.22
CA ALA A 135 15.50 9.06 12.21
C ALA A 135 14.70 7.84 12.71
N PRO A 136 13.43 7.67 12.30
CA PRO A 136 12.62 6.52 12.70
C PRO A 136 13.42 5.22 12.50
N THR A 137 13.77 4.59 13.62
CA THR A 137 14.77 3.52 13.74
C THR A 137 14.25 2.15 13.28
N LYS A 138 13.00 2.03 12.84
CA LYS A 138 12.62 0.94 11.94
C LYS A 138 13.04 1.31 10.52
N ALA A 139 14.35 1.31 10.30
CA ALA A 139 14.88 1.22 8.96
C ALA A 139 14.25 -0.03 8.34
N ILE A 140 13.52 0.15 7.25
CA ILE A 140 13.07 -0.97 6.44
C ILE A 140 14.35 -1.72 6.05
N ALA A 141 14.59 -2.87 6.66
CA ALA A 141 15.76 -3.70 6.41
C ALA A 141 15.57 -4.48 5.10
N ILE A 142 15.29 -3.79 3.99
CA ILE A 142 15.25 -4.39 2.64
C ILE A 142 16.63 -4.98 2.26
N ASN A 143 17.69 -4.58 2.95
CA ASN A 143 19.05 -5.05 2.66
C ASN A 143 19.37 -6.46 3.21
N ASP A 144 18.59 -7.03 4.12
CA ASP A 144 18.98 -8.26 4.84
C ASP A 144 18.30 -9.54 4.32
N GLU A 145 17.21 -9.47 3.57
CA GLU A 145 16.53 -10.66 3.02
C GLU A 145 17.02 -11.10 1.63
N CYS A 146 17.85 -10.30 0.96
CA CYS A 146 18.48 -10.70 -0.29
C CYS A 146 19.78 -11.51 -0.07
N SER A 147 19.89 -12.27 1.03
CA SER A 147 20.91 -13.31 1.15
C SER A 147 20.44 -14.56 0.41
N CYS A 148 20.64 -14.57 -0.90
CA CYS A 148 20.56 -15.78 -1.70
C CYS A 148 21.36 -16.89 -1.01
N GLN A 149 20.71 -18.03 -0.72
CA GLN A 149 21.41 -19.25 -0.34
C GLN A 149 22.41 -19.60 -1.44
N ASP A 150 23.68 -19.57 -1.06
CA ASP A 150 24.83 -20.02 -1.84
C ASP A 150 24.60 -21.43 -2.38
N LYS A 151 24.40 -21.54 -3.70
CA LYS A 151 24.98 -22.64 -4.51
C LYS A 151 25.53 -22.10 -5.82
N GLY A 152 26.74 -21.55 -5.71
CA GLY A 152 27.84 -21.74 -6.65
C GLY A 152 27.65 -21.30 -8.10
N ALA A 153 28.08 -20.08 -8.41
CA ALA A 153 28.98 -19.76 -9.52
C ALA A 153 29.28 -18.25 -9.49
N GLY A 154 30.56 -17.89 -9.47
CA GLY A 154 31.02 -16.54 -9.15
C GLY A 154 30.67 -15.46 -10.17
N SER A 155 30.38 -14.27 -9.64
CA SER A 155 30.96 -13.00 -10.09
C SER A 155 30.46 -11.90 -9.17
N ASN A 156 31.40 -11.13 -8.63
CA ASN A 156 31.19 -10.01 -7.71
C ASN A 156 30.14 -9.02 -8.23
N ASN A 157 29.19 -8.61 -7.40
CA ASN A 157 28.57 -7.28 -7.49
C ASN A 157 28.01 -6.87 -6.13
N ALA A 158 28.65 -5.87 -5.53
CA ALA A 158 28.25 -5.27 -4.26
C ALA A 158 27.02 -4.37 -4.47
N ILE A 159 26.01 -4.57 -3.63
CA ILE A 159 24.82 -3.72 -3.54
C ILE A 159 25.20 -2.50 -2.69
N ALA A 160 25.15 -1.29 -3.27
CA ALA A 160 25.45 -0.05 -2.56
C ALA A 160 24.16 0.78 -2.36
N PRO A 161 23.74 1.07 -1.12
CA PRO A 161 22.62 1.97 -0.87
C PRO A 161 23.05 3.41 -1.15
N ARG A 162 22.34 4.10 -2.04
CA ARG A 162 22.51 5.55 -2.27
C ARG A 162 21.41 6.29 -1.52
N ALA A 163 21.63 6.52 -0.22
CA ALA A 163 20.79 7.43 0.57
C ALA A 163 21.07 8.88 0.13
N SER A 164 20.23 9.45 -0.74
CA SER A 164 20.36 10.85 -1.15
C SER A 164 19.39 11.74 -0.37
N GLY A 165 19.94 12.61 0.47
CA GLY A 165 19.48 14.00 0.62
C GLY A 165 18.46 14.30 1.73
N ARG A 166 18.97 14.67 2.91
CA ARG A 166 18.33 15.70 3.74
C ARG A 166 18.21 16.98 2.92
N GLN A 167 17.01 17.49 2.69
CA GLN A 167 16.85 18.89 2.29
C GLN A 167 17.11 19.77 3.52
N SER A 168 18.06 20.69 3.41
CA SER A 168 18.32 21.77 4.37
C SER A 168 17.23 22.85 4.28
N PRO A 169 16.98 23.63 5.34
CA PRO A 169 15.90 24.59 5.38
C PRO A 169 16.22 25.81 4.51
N ALA A 170 15.24 26.27 3.73
CA ALA A 170 15.30 27.55 3.06
C ALA A 170 15.33 28.67 4.12
N SER A 171 16.41 29.43 4.12
CA SER A 171 16.52 30.72 4.79
C SER A 171 16.10 31.81 3.80
N GLN A 172 15.01 32.52 4.09
CA GLN A 172 14.84 33.98 3.93
C GLN A 172 13.43 34.38 4.34
#